data_AF-A0A7X9D2Q1-F1
#
_entry.id   AF-A0A7X9D2Q1-F1
#
_cell.length_a   1.000
_cell.length_b   1.000
_cell.length_c   1.000
_cell.angle_alpha   90.00
_cell.angle_beta   90.00
_cell.angle_gamma   90.00
#
_symmetry.space_group_name_H-M   'P 1'
#
loop_
_entity.id
_entity.type
_entity.pdbx_description
1 polymer ?
#
loop_
_entity_poly.entity_id
_entity_poly.type
_entity_poly.pdbx_seq_one_letter_code
_entity_poly.pdbx_strand_id
1 'polypeptide(L)'
;MKVKYLVNPIKKFTSLVGGIFVLLLLVLISLGFVFNYSTLRVYKFMLLILIALITIMLLYYFITVIAILHIYKHKKSSKVFLFMAKTGFGMLFPLVFFITKIWGNNKDSIRAFYIELNNILVDLERTRFESHRILVLLPHCLQNAACMYKITNDINNCKKCGRCSIGKIIEIAHEKGVAVHVVTGGTAARNIVSKLNPSIILAVACERDLTSGIEDVGKIPVIGIINDRPNGPCYNTNIDIAKFKKRLDEIIALPE
;
A
#
# COMPACT_ATOMS: atom_id res chain seq x y z
N MET A 1 36.45 22.91 -3.42
CA MET A 1 35.18 23.64 -3.12
C MET A 1 34.33 22.82 -2.15
N LYS A 2 34.14 23.26 -0.90
CA LYS A 2 33.25 22.58 0.06
C LYS A 2 31.80 22.97 -0.24
N VAL A 3 30.96 22.00 -0.58
CA VAL A 3 29.56 22.19 -0.97
C VAL A 3 28.74 22.65 0.23
N LYS A 4 28.53 23.97 0.37
CA LYS A 4 27.81 24.63 1.49
C LYS A 4 26.39 24.07 1.71
N TYR A 5 25.75 23.50 0.68
CA TYR A 5 24.38 22.97 0.75
C TYR A 5 24.23 21.70 1.61
N LEU A 6 25.28 20.91 1.79
CA LEU A 6 25.23 19.66 2.58
C LEU A 6 25.45 19.87 4.08
N VAL A 7 25.94 21.03 4.51
CA VAL A 7 26.35 21.28 5.90
C VAL A 7 25.15 21.29 6.86
N ASN A 8 24.02 21.85 6.46
CA ASN A 8 22.83 21.94 7.31
C ASN A 8 22.10 20.58 7.50
N PRO A 9 21.85 19.79 6.44
CA PRO A 9 21.30 18.44 6.58
C PRO A 9 22.20 17.52 7.41
N ILE A 10 23.52 17.56 7.20
CA ILE A 10 24.48 16.74 7.94
C ILE A 10 24.46 17.11 9.43
N LYS A 11 24.49 18.41 9.78
CA LYS A 11 24.40 18.84 11.20
C LYS A 11 23.13 18.37 11.90
N LYS A 12 21.97 18.45 11.22
CA LYS A 12 20.70 17.94 11.75
C LYS A 12 20.74 16.42 11.94
N PHE A 13 21.27 15.70 10.96
CA PHE A 13 21.43 14.25 11.04
C PHE A 13 22.37 13.84 12.17
N THR A 14 23.54 14.47 12.30
CA THR A 14 24.50 14.17 13.38
C THR A 14 23.94 14.54 14.76
N SER A 15 23.14 15.61 14.86
CA SER A 15 22.48 15.98 16.11
C SER A 15 21.39 14.97 16.51
N LEU A 16 20.62 14.46 15.54
CA LEU A 16 19.62 13.41 15.79
C LEU A 16 20.29 12.10 16.22
N VAL A 17 21.33 11.67 15.50
CA VAL A 17 22.09 10.46 15.84
C VAL A 17 22.75 10.61 17.22
N GLY A 18 23.36 11.77 17.51
CA GLY A 18 23.94 12.06 18.81
C GLY A 18 22.90 12.05 19.94
N GLY A 19 21.72 12.63 19.71
CA GLY A 19 20.61 12.60 20.67
C GLY A 19 20.11 11.18 20.96
N ILE A 20 19.97 10.35 19.93
CA ILE A 20 19.62 8.93 20.08
C ILE A 20 20.70 8.17 20.87
N PHE A 21 21.98 8.45 20.60
CA PHE A 21 23.08 7.82 21.32
C PHE A 21 23.11 8.20 22.80
N VAL A 22 22.94 9.48 23.14
CA VAL A 22 22.84 9.95 24.53
C VAL A 22 21.62 9.33 25.22
N LEU A 23 20.47 9.26 24.54
CA LEU A 23 19.27 8.60 25.08
C LEU A 23 19.55 7.13 25.39
N LEU A 24 20.19 6.39 24.48
CA LEU A 24 20.56 5.00 24.68
C LEU A 24 21.55 4.83 25.85
N LEU A 25 22.53 5.72 25.99
CA LEU A 25 23.45 5.71 27.14
C LEU A 25 22.73 5.98 28.45
N LEU A 26 21.80 6.93 28.49
CA LEU A 26 20.98 7.20 29.68
C LEU A 26 20.09 6.01 30.04
N VAL A 27 19.55 5.31 29.04
CA VAL A 27 18.80 4.05 29.25
C VAL A 27 19.70 2.95 29.79
N LEU A 28 20.93 2.80 29.29
CA LEU A 28 21.87 1.80 29.80
C LEU A 28 22.35 2.12 31.22
N ILE A 29 22.60 3.40 31.53
CA ILE A 29 22.97 3.85 32.88
C ILE A 29 21.79 3.65 33.85
N SER A 30 20.56 3.96 33.43
CA SER A 30 19.38 3.73 34.27
C SER A 30 19.11 2.24 34.49
N LEU A 31 19.28 1.40 33.45
CA LEU A 31 19.23 -0.05 33.58
C LEU A 31 20.34 -0.59 34.49
N GLY A 32 21.55 -0.04 34.42
CA GLY A 32 22.68 -0.40 35.29
C GLY A 32 22.45 0.04 36.75
N PHE A 33 21.88 1.22 36.97
CA PHE A 33 21.49 1.71 38.29
C PHE A 33 20.37 0.84 38.89
N VAL A 34 19.35 0.53 38.08
CA VAL A 34 18.29 -0.43 38.45
C VAL A 34 18.92 -1.79 38.75
N PHE A 35 19.84 -2.31 37.95
CA PHE A 35 20.49 -3.59 38.20
C PHE A 35 21.27 -3.62 39.53
N ASN A 36 21.98 -2.54 39.87
CA ASN A 36 22.84 -2.48 41.05
C ASN A 36 22.06 -2.24 42.36
N TYR A 37 20.91 -1.56 42.29
CA TYR A 37 20.07 -1.24 43.46
C TYR A 37 18.80 -2.10 43.58
N SER A 38 18.47 -2.92 42.58
CA SER A 38 17.26 -3.74 42.60
C SER A 38 17.42 -4.98 43.47
N THR A 39 16.52 -5.14 44.41
CA THR A 39 16.30 -6.44 45.07
C THR A 39 15.81 -7.46 44.05
N LEU A 40 16.02 -8.76 44.33
CA LEU A 40 15.49 -9.88 43.51
C LEU A 40 13.97 -9.75 43.22
N ARG A 41 13.23 -9.04 44.08
CA ARG A 41 11.81 -8.72 43.90
C ARG A 41 11.55 -7.77 42.74
N VAL A 42 12.37 -6.73 42.57
CA VAL A 42 12.23 -5.75 41.49
C VAL A 42 12.57 -6.39 40.14
N TYR A 43 13.60 -7.23 40.07
CA TYR A 43 13.91 -7.99 38.86
C TYR A 43 12.75 -8.91 38.44
N LYS A 44 12.19 -9.68 39.37
CA LYS A 44 11.02 -10.54 39.10
C LYS A 44 9.81 -9.73 38.63
N PHE A 45 9.58 -8.54 39.19
CA PHE A 45 8.49 -7.66 38.79
C PHE A 45 8.68 -7.11 37.37
N MET A 46 9.89 -6.63 37.03
CA MET A 46 10.21 -6.17 35.67
C MET A 46 10.08 -7.30 34.65
N LEU A 47 10.57 -8.51 34.99
CA LEU A 47 10.44 -9.68 34.13
C LEU A 47 8.96 -10.06 33.93
N LEU A 48 8.13 -9.99 34.97
CA LEU A 48 6.70 -10.27 34.88
C LEU A 48 5.98 -9.26 33.97
N ILE A 49 6.32 -7.98 34.07
CA ILE A 49 5.80 -6.95 33.14
C ILE A 49 6.21 -7.25 31.70
N LEU A 50 7.49 -7.60 31.47
CA LEU A 50 7.97 -7.92 30.13
C LEU A 50 7.25 -9.15 29.55
N ILE A 51 7.10 -10.21 30.33
CA ILE A 51 6.35 -11.41 29.93
C ILE A 51 4.91 -11.04 29.61
N ALA A 52 4.24 -10.29 30.48
CA ALA A 52 2.86 -9.86 30.27
C ALA A 52 2.71 -9.04 28.97
N LEU A 53 3.62 -8.09 28.71
CA LEU A 53 3.63 -7.30 27.48
C LEU A 53 3.82 -8.17 26.23
N ILE A 54 4.78 -9.10 26.25
CA ILE A 54 5.00 -10.03 25.14
C ILE A 54 3.77 -10.92 24.92
N THR A 55 3.17 -11.44 25.99
CA THR A 55 1.96 -12.26 25.90
C THR A 55 0.79 -11.47 25.30
N ILE A 56 0.57 -10.22 25.71
CA ILE A 56 -0.46 -9.35 25.14
C ILE A 56 -0.22 -9.12 23.64
N MET A 57 1.03 -8.85 23.25
CA MET A 57 1.39 -8.67 21.84
C MET A 57 1.15 -9.93 21.00
N LEU A 58 1.50 -11.11 21.53
CA LEU A 58 1.26 -12.39 20.87
C LEU A 58 -0.24 -12.69 20.73
N LEU A 59 -1.03 -12.41 21.77
CA LEU A 59 -2.49 -12.56 21.72
C LEU A 59 -3.11 -11.62 20.68
N TYR A 60 -2.66 -10.35 20.64
CA TYR A 60 -3.10 -9.39 19.62
C TYR A 60 -2.80 -9.89 18.20
N TYR A 61 -1.59 -10.42 17.95
CA TYR A 61 -1.24 -11.02 16.67
C TYR A 61 -2.14 -12.20 16.32
N PHE A 62 -2.34 -13.12 17.26
CA PHE A 62 -3.17 -14.30 17.06
C PHE A 62 -4.62 -13.93 16.71
N ILE A 63 -5.22 -12.98 17.44
CA ILE A 63 -6.56 -12.46 17.15
C ILE A 63 -6.62 -11.82 15.76
N THR A 64 -5.59 -11.05 15.39
CA THR A 64 -5.50 -10.41 14.07
C THR A 64 -5.47 -11.44 12.95
N VAL A 65 -4.67 -12.51 13.08
CA VAL A 65 -4.61 -13.59 12.08
C VAL A 65 -5.97 -14.28 11.95
N ILE A 66 -6.64 -14.59 13.07
CA ILE A 66 -7.99 -15.17 13.04
C ILE A 66 -8.97 -14.23 12.33
N ALA A 67 -8.94 -12.93 12.63
CA ALA A 67 -9.79 -11.94 11.98
C ALA A 67 -9.57 -11.88 10.47
N ILE A 68 -8.31 -11.89 10.02
CA ILE A 68 -7.94 -11.92 8.61
C ILE A 68 -8.47 -13.19 7.93
N LEU A 69 -8.23 -14.37 8.52
CA LEU A 69 -8.69 -15.65 7.97
C LEU A 69 -10.21 -15.72 7.87
N HIS A 70 -10.91 -15.22 8.89
CA HIS A 70 -12.37 -15.13 8.88
C HIS A 70 -12.88 -14.21 7.76
N ILE A 71 -12.28 -13.01 7.61
CA ILE A 71 -12.61 -12.06 6.54
C ILE A 71 -12.37 -12.67 5.16
N TYR A 72 -11.21 -13.31 4.98
CA TYR A 72 -10.83 -13.92 3.72
C TYR A 72 -11.80 -15.04 3.31
N LYS A 73 -12.21 -15.89 4.26
CA LYS A 73 -13.13 -17.02 4.00
C LYS A 73 -14.57 -16.58 3.78
N HIS A 74 -15.09 -15.68 4.61
CA HIS A 74 -16.53 -15.37 4.63
C HIS A 74 -16.90 -14.12 3.84
N LYS A 75 -15.92 -13.29 3.44
CA LYS A 75 -16.14 -12.00 2.76
C LYS A 75 -17.22 -11.14 3.45
N LYS A 76 -17.32 -11.27 4.78
CA LYS A 76 -18.25 -10.58 5.68
C LYS A 76 -17.57 -10.43 7.04
N SER A 77 -17.74 -9.30 7.69
CA SER A 77 -17.17 -9.04 9.00
C SER A 77 -17.87 -7.88 9.70
N SER A 78 -17.82 -7.87 11.03
CA SER A 78 -18.30 -6.74 11.82
C SER A 78 -17.32 -5.57 11.76
N LYS A 79 -17.78 -4.35 12.03
CA LYS A 79 -16.95 -3.13 11.99
C LYS A 79 -15.70 -3.24 12.90
N VAL A 80 -15.84 -3.88 14.06
CA VAL A 80 -14.73 -4.10 15.02
C VAL A 80 -13.66 -5.03 14.43
N PHE A 81 -14.07 -6.15 13.84
CA PHE A 81 -13.15 -7.08 13.20
C PHE A 81 -12.48 -6.49 11.95
N LEU A 82 -13.19 -5.67 11.18
CA LEU A 82 -12.61 -4.92 10.06
C LEU A 82 -11.53 -3.94 10.52
N PHE A 83 -11.80 -3.18 11.58
CA PHE A 83 -10.82 -2.24 12.14
C PHE A 83 -9.56 -2.94 12.65
N MET A 84 -9.73 -4.05 13.39
CA MET A 84 -8.61 -4.87 13.87
C MET A 84 -7.81 -5.45 12.69
N ALA A 85 -8.50 -6.00 11.69
CA ALA A 85 -7.84 -6.57 10.52
C ALA A 85 -7.06 -5.51 9.74
N LYS A 86 -7.63 -4.32 9.48
CA LYS A 86 -6.91 -3.22 8.80
C LYS A 86 -5.67 -2.78 9.57
N THR A 87 -5.82 -2.52 10.87
CA THR A 87 -4.73 -2.02 11.72
C THR A 87 -3.62 -3.07 11.84
N GLY A 88 -4.01 -4.31 12.14
CA GLY A 88 -3.07 -5.41 12.27
C GLY A 88 -2.41 -5.75 10.93
N PHE A 89 -3.15 -5.73 9.82
CA PHE A 89 -2.61 -5.97 8.49
C PHE A 89 -1.52 -4.96 8.11
N GLY A 90 -1.72 -3.67 8.39
CA GLY A 90 -0.69 -2.64 8.18
C GLY A 90 0.59 -2.87 9.01
N MET A 91 0.48 -3.48 10.18
CA MET A 91 1.62 -3.79 11.05
C MET A 91 2.33 -5.10 10.68
N LEU A 92 1.57 -6.12 10.29
CA LEU A 92 2.09 -7.46 9.99
C LEU A 92 2.81 -7.52 8.66
N PHE A 93 2.34 -6.75 7.70
CA PHE A 93 2.80 -6.89 6.34
C PHE A 93 4.27 -6.50 6.13
N PRO A 94 4.80 -5.39 6.70
CA PRO A 94 6.23 -5.10 6.64
C PRO A 94 7.10 -6.22 7.19
N LEU A 95 6.66 -6.90 8.26
CA LEU A 95 7.35 -8.05 8.85
C LEU A 95 7.40 -9.24 7.87
N VAL A 96 6.27 -9.55 7.24
CA VAL A 96 6.18 -10.61 6.22
C VAL A 96 7.09 -10.28 5.03
N PHE A 97 7.15 -9.03 4.56
CA PHE A 97 8.07 -8.63 3.48
C PHE A 97 9.54 -8.76 3.87
N PHE A 98 9.87 -8.45 5.12
CA PHE A 98 11.22 -8.62 5.62
C PHE A 98 11.63 -10.10 5.64
N ILE A 99 10.78 -10.98 6.16
CA ILE A 99 11.03 -12.43 6.22
C ILE A 99 11.13 -13.04 4.81
N THR A 100 10.25 -12.64 3.89
CA THR A 100 10.24 -13.16 2.51
C THR A 100 11.42 -12.68 1.67
N LYS A 101 12.08 -11.59 2.08
CA LYS A 101 13.37 -11.17 1.51
C LYS A 101 14.49 -12.17 1.85
N ILE A 102 14.41 -12.82 3.01
CA ILE A 102 15.40 -13.78 3.52
C ILE A 102 15.17 -15.18 2.93
N TRP A 103 13.92 -15.60 2.76
CA TRP A 103 13.53 -16.97 2.34
C TRP A 103 13.03 -17.10 0.88
N GLY A 104 13.47 -16.25 -0.06
CA GLY A 104 12.93 -16.14 -1.44
C GLY A 104 12.57 -17.48 -2.13
N ASN A 105 11.40 -17.60 -2.77
CA ASN A 105 11.17 -17.26 -4.19
C ASN A 105 9.76 -16.73 -4.48
N ASN A 106 8.92 -16.53 -3.45
CA ASN A 106 7.46 -16.35 -3.63
C ASN A 106 6.95 -14.93 -3.34
N LYS A 107 7.76 -13.90 -3.63
CA LYS A 107 7.46 -12.50 -3.27
C LYS A 107 6.20 -11.98 -3.96
N ASP A 108 6.02 -12.28 -5.24
CA ASP A 108 4.87 -11.79 -6.02
C ASP A 108 3.56 -12.45 -5.55
N SER A 109 3.56 -13.73 -5.17
CA SER A 109 2.38 -14.39 -4.59
C SER A 109 1.91 -13.76 -3.28
N ILE A 110 2.86 -13.36 -2.43
CA ILE A 110 2.54 -12.71 -1.15
C ILE A 110 2.02 -11.29 -1.37
N ARG A 111 2.57 -10.57 -2.34
CA ARG A 111 2.02 -9.28 -2.79
C ARG A 111 0.64 -9.42 -3.41
N ALA A 112 0.41 -10.47 -4.20
CA ALA A 112 -0.89 -10.74 -4.79
C ALA A 112 -1.94 -11.00 -3.70
N PHE A 113 -1.61 -11.83 -2.71
CA PHE A 113 -2.46 -12.07 -1.54
C PHE A 113 -2.77 -10.77 -0.78
N TYR A 114 -1.78 -9.90 -0.60
CA TYR A 114 -1.99 -8.59 0.03
C TYR A 114 -2.99 -7.73 -0.74
N ILE A 115 -2.81 -7.63 -2.05
CA ILE A 115 -3.68 -6.83 -2.91
C ILE A 115 -5.11 -7.39 -2.85
N GLU A 116 -5.27 -8.72 -2.89
CA GLU A 116 -6.57 -9.37 -2.77
C GLU A 116 -7.22 -9.11 -1.41
N LEU A 117 -6.49 -9.26 -0.30
CA LEU A 117 -7.02 -9.00 1.03
C LEU A 117 -7.38 -7.52 1.22
N ASN A 118 -6.52 -6.61 0.76
CA ASN A 118 -6.81 -5.17 0.75
C ASN A 118 -8.10 -4.88 -0.04
N ASN A 119 -8.24 -5.45 -1.24
CA ASN A 119 -9.44 -5.31 -2.04
C ASN A 119 -10.70 -5.78 -1.29
N ILE A 120 -10.63 -6.94 -0.63
CA ILE A 120 -11.74 -7.45 0.20
C ILE A 120 -12.07 -6.49 1.34
N LEU A 121 -11.06 -5.93 2.01
CA LEU A 121 -11.26 -4.99 3.11
C LEU A 121 -11.93 -3.70 2.65
N VAL A 122 -11.55 -3.18 1.47
CA VAL A 122 -12.19 -2.01 0.86
C VAL A 122 -13.62 -2.33 0.42
N ASP A 123 -13.84 -3.48 -0.23
CA ASP A 123 -15.17 -3.92 -0.68
C ASP A 123 -16.17 -4.07 0.49
N LEU A 124 -15.68 -4.47 1.67
CA LEU A 124 -16.48 -4.64 2.88
C LEU A 124 -17.00 -3.33 3.48
N GLU A 125 -16.41 -2.19 3.11
CA GLU A 125 -16.92 -0.88 3.52
C GLU A 125 -18.19 -0.49 2.77
N ARG A 126 -18.49 -1.15 1.64
CA ARG A 126 -19.71 -0.98 0.82
C ARG A 126 -20.01 0.48 0.45
N THR A 127 -18.98 1.30 0.29
CA THR A 127 -19.10 2.70 -0.10
C THR A 127 -19.10 2.81 -1.62
N ARG A 128 -20.15 3.43 -2.17
CA ARG A 128 -20.17 3.88 -3.57
C ARG A 128 -19.77 5.35 -3.62
N PHE A 129 -19.12 5.74 -4.71
CA PHE A 129 -18.57 7.08 -4.88
C PHE A 129 -19.11 7.70 -6.16
N GLU A 130 -19.32 9.01 -6.12
CA GLU A 130 -19.59 9.79 -7.32
C GLU A 130 -18.41 9.73 -8.29
N SER A 131 -18.67 9.67 -9.59
CA SER A 131 -17.64 9.48 -10.62
C SER A 131 -16.48 10.47 -10.53
N HIS A 132 -16.76 11.73 -10.21
CA HIS A 132 -15.76 12.80 -10.09
C HIS A 132 -14.81 12.64 -8.89
N ARG A 133 -15.15 11.77 -7.93
CA ARG A 133 -14.32 11.45 -6.74
C ARG A 133 -13.50 10.18 -6.91
N ILE A 134 -13.65 9.49 -8.04
CA ILE A 134 -12.92 8.27 -8.38
C ILE A 134 -11.74 8.63 -9.26
N LEU A 135 -10.56 8.13 -8.90
CA LEU A 135 -9.36 8.24 -9.73
C LEU A 135 -8.95 6.85 -10.26
N VAL A 136 -8.87 6.71 -11.58
CA VAL A 136 -8.26 5.54 -12.21
C VAL A 136 -6.79 5.82 -12.51
N LEU A 137 -5.89 4.98 -11.98
CA LEU A 137 -4.46 5.05 -12.24
C LEU A 137 -4.01 3.84 -13.07
N LEU A 138 -3.38 4.12 -14.20
CA LEU A 138 -2.85 3.11 -15.12
C LEU A 138 -1.32 3.22 -15.22
N PRO A 139 -0.61 2.10 -15.40
CA PRO A 139 0.83 2.13 -15.61
C PRO A 139 1.11 2.35 -17.09
N HIS A 140 2.16 3.13 -17.40
CA HIS A 140 2.63 3.31 -18.77
C HIS A 140 2.96 1.99 -19.49
N CYS A 141 3.28 0.93 -18.74
CA CYS A 141 3.55 -0.42 -19.25
C CYS A 141 2.37 -1.07 -20.01
N LEU A 142 1.12 -0.58 -19.85
CA LEU A 142 -0.02 -1.03 -20.65
C LEU A 142 0.01 -0.48 -22.07
N GLN A 143 0.72 0.64 -22.29
CA GLN A 143 0.83 1.24 -23.60
C GLN A 143 1.65 0.33 -24.51
N ASN A 144 1.18 0.12 -25.73
CA ASN A 144 1.94 -0.59 -26.74
C ASN A 144 3.28 0.15 -26.99
N ALA A 145 4.40 -0.56 -26.91
CA ALA A 145 5.74 -0.01 -27.05
C ALA A 145 6.00 0.66 -28.40
N ALA A 146 5.30 0.22 -29.46
CA ALA A 146 5.36 0.83 -30.81
C ALA A 146 4.32 1.96 -31.01
N CYS A 147 3.69 2.43 -29.93
CA CYS A 147 2.74 3.55 -30.00
C CYS A 147 3.48 4.88 -30.17
N MET A 148 3.19 5.58 -31.27
CA MET A 148 3.79 6.88 -31.58
C MET A 148 3.25 8.04 -30.72
N TYR A 149 2.11 7.84 -30.04
CA TYR A 149 1.44 8.89 -29.26
C TYR A 149 1.79 8.78 -27.78
N LYS A 150 2.53 9.74 -27.21
CA LYS A 150 2.83 9.74 -25.77
C LYS A 150 1.61 10.21 -24.96
N ILE A 151 1.18 9.37 -24.00
CA ILE A 151 -0.03 9.59 -23.18
C ILE A 151 0.27 9.86 -21.70
N THR A 152 1.53 9.82 -21.30
CA THR A 152 1.97 9.99 -19.90
C THR A 152 1.70 11.39 -19.34
N ASN A 153 1.65 12.39 -20.21
CA ASN A 153 1.36 13.79 -19.83
C ASN A 153 -0.12 14.13 -20.04
N ASP A 154 -0.70 13.64 -21.13
CA ASP A 154 -2.10 13.84 -21.47
C ASP A 154 -2.66 12.54 -22.07
N ILE A 155 -3.61 11.95 -21.36
CA ILE A 155 -4.26 10.72 -21.77
C ILE A 155 -5.11 10.90 -23.03
N ASN A 156 -5.56 12.13 -23.32
CA ASN A 156 -6.37 12.46 -24.49
C ASN A 156 -5.60 12.32 -25.81
N ASN A 157 -4.27 12.20 -25.77
CA ASN A 157 -3.45 11.88 -26.94
C ASN A 157 -3.71 10.47 -27.48
N CYS A 158 -4.36 9.59 -26.72
CA CYS A 158 -4.68 8.25 -27.16
C CYS A 158 -5.69 8.26 -28.33
N LYS A 159 -5.29 7.75 -29.49
CA LYS A 159 -6.17 7.60 -30.66
C LYS A 159 -7.12 6.39 -30.61
N LYS A 160 -7.20 5.70 -29.47
CA LYS A 160 -8.04 4.50 -29.27
C LYS A 160 -7.90 3.44 -30.39
N CYS A 161 -6.70 3.29 -30.95
CA CYS A 161 -6.43 2.43 -32.11
C CYS A 161 -6.52 0.91 -31.87
N GLY A 162 -6.97 0.45 -30.70
CA GLY A 162 -7.13 -0.98 -30.37
C GLY A 162 -5.85 -1.76 -30.08
N ARG A 163 -4.65 -1.21 -30.34
CA ARG A 163 -3.36 -1.91 -30.15
C ARG A 163 -2.93 -2.15 -28.69
N CYS A 164 -3.64 -1.59 -27.73
CA CYS A 164 -3.45 -1.79 -26.29
C CYS A 164 -4.74 -1.54 -25.51
N SER A 165 -4.77 -1.96 -24.26
CA SER A 165 -5.96 -1.94 -23.40
C SER A 165 -6.38 -0.54 -22.95
N ILE A 166 -5.46 0.43 -23.01
CA ILE A 166 -5.71 1.82 -22.59
C ILE A 166 -6.88 2.46 -23.33
N GLY A 167 -7.01 2.24 -24.64
CA GLY A 167 -8.09 2.86 -25.43
C GLY A 167 -9.48 2.46 -24.93
N LYS A 168 -9.67 1.17 -24.63
CA LYS A 168 -10.92 0.63 -24.08
C LYS A 168 -11.17 1.11 -22.64
N ILE A 169 -10.12 1.21 -21.82
CA ILE A 169 -10.23 1.73 -20.45
C ILE A 169 -10.71 3.19 -20.47
N ILE A 170 -10.13 4.03 -21.34
CA ILE A 170 -10.53 5.44 -21.51
C ILE A 170 -12.00 5.51 -21.92
N GLU A 171 -12.44 4.70 -22.87
CA GLU A 171 -13.83 4.66 -23.33
C GLU A 171 -14.79 4.35 -22.17
N ILE A 172 -14.56 3.24 -21.46
CA ILE A 172 -15.38 2.81 -20.32
C ILE A 172 -15.42 3.88 -19.21
N ALA A 173 -14.27 4.47 -18.87
CA ALA A 173 -14.20 5.46 -17.81
C ALA A 173 -14.84 6.80 -18.21
N HIS A 174 -14.69 7.20 -19.48
CA HIS A 174 -15.26 8.44 -20.01
C HIS A 174 -16.78 8.37 -20.09
N GLU A 175 -17.35 7.23 -20.52
CA GLU A 175 -18.80 6.97 -20.47
C GLU A 175 -19.39 7.17 -19.06
N LYS A 176 -18.55 7.00 -18.04
CA LYS A 176 -18.92 7.09 -16.62
C LYS A 176 -18.51 8.40 -15.96
N GLY A 177 -17.85 9.31 -16.69
CA GLY A 177 -17.35 10.57 -16.13
C GLY A 177 -16.23 10.42 -15.09
N VAL A 178 -15.44 9.35 -15.18
CA VAL A 178 -14.34 9.05 -14.24
C VAL A 178 -13.00 9.51 -14.79
N ALA A 179 -12.20 10.19 -13.96
CA ALA A 179 -10.87 10.66 -14.35
C ALA A 179 -9.88 9.50 -14.46
N VAL A 180 -9.13 9.45 -15.56
CA VAL A 180 -8.10 8.42 -15.82
C VAL A 180 -6.75 9.09 -16.05
N HIS A 181 -5.72 8.60 -15.35
CA HIS A 181 -4.35 9.06 -15.54
C HIS A 181 -3.39 7.89 -15.77
N VAL A 182 -2.47 8.07 -16.72
CA VAL A 182 -1.36 7.13 -16.98
C VAL A 182 -0.09 7.66 -16.33
N VAL A 183 0.56 6.85 -15.50
CA VAL A 183 1.75 7.23 -14.74
C VAL A 183 2.96 6.38 -15.09
N THR A 184 4.15 6.98 -14.98
CA THR A 184 5.44 6.32 -15.25
C THR A 184 5.99 5.57 -14.04
N GLY A 185 5.47 5.83 -12.84
CA GLY A 185 5.88 5.14 -11.61
C GLY A 185 5.23 5.73 -10.35
N GLY A 186 5.61 5.20 -9.19
CA GLY A 186 4.98 5.52 -7.90
C GLY A 186 5.05 7.01 -7.51
N THR A 187 6.15 7.70 -7.80
CA THR A 187 6.27 9.14 -7.50
C THR A 187 5.27 9.97 -8.30
N ALA A 188 5.10 9.67 -9.59
CA ALA A 188 4.10 10.33 -10.43
C ALA A 188 2.68 10.04 -9.93
N ALA A 189 2.41 8.78 -9.52
CA ALA A 189 1.13 8.40 -8.91
C ALA A 189 0.84 9.25 -7.65
N ARG A 190 1.78 9.32 -6.71
CA ARG A 190 1.62 10.11 -5.46
C ARG A 190 1.36 11.59 -5.72
N ASN A 191 2.05 12.17 -6.70
CA ASN A 191 1.83 13.57 -7.07
C ASN A 191 0.42 13.81 -7.60
N ILE A 192 -0.11 12.90 -8.43
CA ILE A 192 -1.48 12.99 -8.95
C ILE A 192 -2.49 12.79 -7.82
N VAL A 193 -2.30 11.78 -6.97
CA VAL A 193 -3.18 11.51 -5.82
C VAL A 193 -3.22 12.72 -4.88
N SER A 194 -2.07 13.32 -4.56
CA SER A 194 -2.01 14.53 -3.72
C SER A 194 -2.68 15.74 -4.37
N LYS A 195 -2.62 15.86 -5.70
CA LYS A 195 -3.22 16.98 -6.44
C LYS A 195 -4.73 16.86 -6.55
N LEU A 196 -5.23 15.65 -6.83
CA LEU A 196 -6.65 15.41 -7.10
C LEU A 196 -7.45 15.05 -5.84
N ASN A 197 -6.78 14.58 -4.79
CA ASN A 197 -7.38 14.16 -3.52
C ASN A 197 -8.66 13.32 -3.68
N PRO A 198 -8.60 12.19 -4.41
CA PRO A 198 -9.77 11.37 -4.68
C PRO A 198 -10.29 10.70 -3.40
N SER A 199 -11.57 10.31 -3.40
CA SER A 199 -12.15 9.52 -2.31
C SER A 199 -11.84 8.03 -2.42
N ILE A 200 -11.54 7.54 -3.64
CA ILE A 200 -11.11 6.17 -3.91
C ILE A 200 -10.24 6.11 -5.16
N ILE A 201 -9.31 5.16 -5.19
CA ILE A 201 -8.44 4.90 -6.34
C ILE A 201 -8.70 3.50 -6.89
N LEU A 202 -8.93 3.39 -8.20
CA LEU A 202 -8.87 2.13 -8.93
C LEU A 202 -7.54 2.07 -9.67
N ALA A 203 -6.59 1.29 -9.14
CA ALA A 203 -5.23 1.22 -9.64
C ALA A 203 -4.98 -0.08 -10.41
N VAL A 204 -4.28 0.03 -11.54
CA VAL A 204 -3.76 -1.09 -12.31
C VAL A 204 -2.25 -1.04 -12.28
N ALA A 205 -1.58 -2.11 -11.85
CA ALA A 205 -0.12 -2.24 -11.95
C ALA A 205 0.32 -3.68 -11.63
N CYS A 206 1.63 -3.91 -11.66
CA CYS A 206 2.19 -5.16 -11.14
C CYS A 206 2.07 -5.21 -9.62
N GLU A 207 2.27 -6.39 -9.07
CA GLU A 207 2.13 -6.70 -7.65
C GLU A 207 3.03 -5.79 -6.79
N ARG A 208 4.27 -5.58 -7.22
CA ARG A 208 5.23 -4.70 -6.51
C ARG A 208 4.75 -3.26 -6.41
N ASP A 209 4.31 -2.71 -7.53
CA ASP A 209 3.94 -1.30 -7.63
C ASP A 209 2.56 -1.06 -6.97
N LEU A 210 1.64 -2.02 -7.06
CA LEU A 210 0.37 -1.97 -6.33
C LEU A 210 0.58 -2.03 -4.82
N THR A 211 1.36 -3.00 -4.33
CA THR A 211 1.64 -3.12 -2.90
C THR A 211 2.25 -1.85 -2.33
N SER A 212 3.32 -1.33 -2.94
CA SER A 212 3.94 -0.08 -2.49
C SER A 212 3.00 1.12 -2.62
N GLY A 213 2.18 1.18 -3.67
CA GLY A 213 1.20 2.25 -3.85
C GLY A 213 0.10 2.26 -2.77
N ILE A 214 -0.39 1.09 -2.36
CA ILE A 214 -1.39 0.96 -1.29
C ILE A 214 -0.78 1.42 0.05
N GLU A 215 0.44 0.98 0.37
CA GLU A 215 1.16 1.37 1.58
C GLU A 215 1.43 2.88 1.64
N ASP A 216 1.89 3.47 0.53
CA ASP A 216 2.27 4.87 0.46
C ASP A 216 1.07 5.83 0.56
N VAL A 217 -0.08 5.44 0.02
CA VAL A 217 -1.28 6.29 0.03
C VAL A 217 -1.96 6.24 1.39
N GLY A 218 -2.11 5.06 1.99
CA GLY A 218 -2.49 4.78 3.39
C GLY A 218 -3.86 5.27 3.91
N LYS A 219 -4.31 6.46 3.48
CA LYS A 219 -5.53 7.14 3.95
C LYS A 219 -6.70 7.01 2.98
N ILE A 220 -6.41 6.88 1.68
CA ILE A 220 -7.42 6.77 0.63
C ILE A 220 -7.56 5.27 0.29
N PRO A 221 -8.78 4.71 0.26
CA PRO A 221 -8.98 3.33 -0.16
C PRO A 221 -8.51 3.13 -1.60
N VAL A 222 -7.82 2.02 -1.85
CA VAL A 222 -7.30 1.65 -3.16
C VAL A 222 -7.79 0.25 -3.51
N ILE A 223 -8.38 0.09 -4.68
CA ILE A 223 -8.67 -1.21 -5.28
C ILE A 223 -7.62 -1.47 -6.36
N GLY A 224 -6.84 -2.54 -6.18
CA GLY A 224 -5.79 -2.95 -7.09
C GLY A 224 -6.23 -4.03 -8.07
N ILE A 225 -5.92 -3.85 -9.36
CA ILE A 225 -6.05 -4.88 -10.40
C ILE A 225 -4.64 -5.19 -10.91
N ILE A 226 -4.17 -6.42 -10.62
CA ILE A 226 -2.88 -6.90 -11.10
C ILE A 226 -2.94 -7.04 -12.63
N ASN A 227 -1.92 -6.52 -13.32
CA ASN A 227 -1.79 -6.65 -14.76
C ASN A 227 -1.07 -7.94 -15.17
N ASP A 228 -1.41 -8.44 -16.36
CA ASP A 228 -0.73 -9.56 -17.00
C ASP A 228 0.56 -9.07 -17.64
N ARG A 229 1.61 -9.88 -17.50
CA ARG A 229 2.98 -9.59 -18.00
C ARG A 229 3.41 -10.60 -19.06
N PRO A 230 2.69 -10.76 -20.19
CA PRO A 230 2.95 -11.83 -21.17
C PRO A 230 4.32 -11.69 -21.85
N ASN A 231 4.84 -10.47 -21.93
CA ASN A 231 6.12 -10.16 -22.58
C ASN A 231 7.22 -9.81 -21.55
N GLY A 232 7.10 -10.30 -20.32
CA GLY A 232 8.00 -9.98 -19.23
C GLY A 232 7.61 -8.71 -18.45
N PRO A 233 8.46 -8.29 -17.49
CA PRO A 233 8.13 -7.17 -16.61
C PRO A 233 8.13 -5.85 -17.38
N CYS A 234 7.11 -5.03 -17.12
CA CYS A 234 7.04 -3.64 -17.59
C CYS A 234 7.11 -3.45 -19.12
N TYR A 235 6.74 -4.45 -19.92
CA TYR A 235 6.74 -4.36 -21.38
C TYR A 235 5.47 -4.95 -21.98
N ASN A 236 4.70 -4.14 -22.74
CA ASN A 236 3.45 -4.55 -23.39
C ASN A 236 2.55 -5.41 -22.48
N THR A 237 2.30 -4.89 -21.27
CA THR A 237 1.46 -5.55 -20.29
C THR A 237 -0.02 -5.45 -20.68
N ASN A 238 -0.84 -6.33 -20.14
CA ASN A 238 -2.27 -6.38 -20.46
C ASN A 238 -3.12 -6.41 -19.20
N ILE A 239 -4.42 -6.14 -19.34
CA ILE A 239 -5.41 -6.41 -18.31
C ILE A 239 -6.66 -7.01 -18.91
N ASP A 240 -7.39 -7.75 -18.08
CA ASP A 240 -8.77 -8.11 -18.36
C ASP A 240 -9.69 -6.87 -18.26
N ILE A 241 -10.18 -6.42 -19.41
CA ILE A 241 -11.11 -5.30 -19.54
C ILE A 241 -12.46 -5.57 -18.86
N ALA A 242 -12.95 -6.82 -18.89
CA ALA A 242 -14.20 -7.17 -18.23
C ALA A 242 -14.07 -7.07 -16.71
N LYS A 243 -12.94 -7.53 -16.15
CA LYS A 243 -12.59 -7.35 -14.74
C LYS A 243 -12.48 -5.87 -14.37
N PHE A 244 -11.82 -5.05 -15.20
CA PHE A 244 -11.74 -3.60 -14.99
C PHE A 244 -13.13 -2.95 -14.95
N LYS A 245 -13.96 -3.21 -15.97
CA LYS A 245 -15.32 -2.67 -16.07
C LYS A 245 -16.15 -3.05 -14.85
N LYS A 246 -16.16 -4.33 -14.49
CA LYS A 246 -16.89 -4.84 -13.32
C LYS A 246 -16.46 -4.13 -12.04
N ARG A 247 -15.15 -3.95 -11.81
CA ARG A 247 -14.66 -3.27 -10.61
C ARG A 247 -15.04 -1.80 -10.58
N LEU A 248 -15.01 -1.13 -11.74
CA LEU A 248 -15.45 0.25 -11.86
C LEU A 248 -16.97 0.39 -11.60
N ASP A 249 -17.77 -0.55 -12.10
CA ASP A 249 -19.22 -0.60 -11.87
C ASP A 249 -19.57 -0.81 -10.39
N GLU A 250 -18.79 -1.63 -9.67
CA GLU A 250 -19.01 -1.92 -8.24
C GLU A 250 -18.80 -0.69 -7.34
N ILE A 251 -17.95 0.25 -7.74
CA ILE A 251 -17.54 1.41 -6.92
C ILE A 251 -18.29 2.69 -7.24
N ILE A 252 -18.90 2.79 -8.43
CA ILE A 252 -19.64 3.97 -8.87
C ILE A 252 -21.03 3.99 -8.22
N ALA A 253 -21.41 5.14 -7.68
CA ALA A 253 -22.81 5.43 -7.39
C ALA A 253 -23.56 5.60 -8.72
N LEU A 254 -24.66 4.88 -8.93
CA LEU A 254 -25.50 5.11 -10.09
C LEU A 254 -26.00 6.57 -10.02
N PRO A 255 -25.96 7.33 -11.13
CA PRO A 255 -26.60 8.63 -11.15
C PRO A 255 -28.10 8.43 -10.83
N GLU A 256 -28.62 9.28 -9.94
CA GLU A 256 -30.07 9.42 -9.72
C GLU A 256 -30.76 9.88 -11.00
#